data_AF-A0A0W0UJV2-F1
#
_entry.id   AF-A0A0W0UJV2-F1
#
_cell.length_a   1.000
_cell.length_b   1.000
_cell.length_c   1.000
_cell.angle_alpha   90.00
_cell.angle_beta   90.00
_cell.angle_gamma   90.00
#
_symmetry.space_group_name_H-M   'P 1'
#
loop_
_entity.id
_entity.type
_entity.pdbx_description
1 polymer ?
#
loop_
_entity_poly.entity_id
_entity_poly.type
_entity_poly.pdbx_seq_one_letter_code
_entity_poly.pdbx_strand_id
1 'polypeptide(L)'
;MLIKRLITPLFLLLSTTVCAVDLELTQGINSALPIGIDSFGSDSFAQQLSGIVSNDLQFSGQFKIISSPGLNGQPSVTSWRQAGADSVLTGSVRRTGYNRYEISYELLDAVAQGRVLLSKNYQISSNELRPLAHHISDEVYQKLTGERGIFSTRIAYILVQRNGDKAKYFLEVADVDGYNPQSLLVSTEPIMSPAWSPDGRQIAYVSFEKKKAQIFTVDVATGRRRLVTDFTGINGAPAWSADGRQLAVVLSKSGAAKIYSVDLTTGNMKQLTFGEAIDTEPRYSPDGRSLLFTSGRGGAPQVYRLSLADGKVSRVTYEGNYNARASYTPDQKYIVMLHREDKSFNIAVQDASGHISQVTFAPMDESPSVSPNGRLILYATRHNEQGVLGVVSIDGRIKMRLPARDGDVQEPAWSPYLG
;
A
#
# COMPACT_ATOMS: atom_id res chain seq x y z
N MET A 1 21.44 -25.74 61.48
CA MET A 1 20.35 -24.76 61.28
C MET A 1 20.32 -24.43 59.78
N LEU A 2 19.53 -25.17 58.99
CA LEU A 2 19.47 -25.03 57.53
C LEU A 2 18.58 -23.83 57.15
N ILE A 3 19.15 -22.86 56.43
CA ILE A 3 18.43 -21.71 55.88
C ILE A 3 17.80 -22.12 54.54
N LYS A 4 16.48 -22.29 54.52
CA LYS A 4 15.69 -22.41 53.29
C LYS A 4 15.55 -21.03 52.64
N ARG A 5 16.17 -20.81 51.47
CA ARG A 5 15.92 -19.63 50.63
C ARG A 5 14.65 -19.87 49.80
N LEU A 6 13.64 -19.02 50.03
CA LEU A 6 12.41 -18.97 49.23
C LEU A 6 12.72 -18.20 47.93
N ILE A 7 12.57 -18.85 46.78
CA ILE A 7 12.59 -18.20 45.46
C ILE A 7 11.17 -17.70 45.19
N THR A 8 10.99 -16.39 45.02
CA THR A 8 9.75 -15.79 44.53
C THR A 8 9.88 -15.62 43.02
N PRO A 9 8.99 -16.18 42.18
CA PRO A 9 9.06 -15.97 40.74
C PRO A 9 8.50 -14.57 40.43
N LEU A 10 9.34 -13.72 39.83
CA LEU A 10 8.96 -12.43 39.27
C LEU A 10 8.19 -12.68 37.97
N PHE A 11 6.86 -12.55 38.00
CA PHE A 11 6.03 -12.58 36.81
C PHE A 11 6.26 -11.30 36.00
N LEU A 12 7.03 -11.40 34.92
CA LEU A 12 7.11 -10.38 33.88
C LEU A 12 5.79 -10.36 33.11
N LEU A 13 4.94 -9.39 33.42
CA LEU A 13 3.81 -9.02 32.57
C LEU A 13 4.37 -8.40 31.29
N LEU A 14 4.46 -9.21 30.22
CA LEU A 14 4.66 -8.72 28.86
C LEU A 14 3.38 -7.99 28.45
N SER A 15 3.40 -6.67 28.50
CA SER A 15 2.39 -5.82 27.87
C SER A 15 2.49 -6.01 26.35
N THR A 16 1.53 -6.69 25.74
CA THR A 16 1.35 -6.65 24.29
C THR A 16 0.92 -5.25 23.91
N THR A 17 1.84 -4.45 23.38
CA THR A 17 1.47 -3.18 22.74
C THR A 17 0.63 -3.49 21.51
N VAL A 18 -0.66 -3.16 21.59
CA VAL A 18 -1.54 -3.21 20.42
C VAL A 18 -1.13 -2.05 19.52
N CYS A 19 -0.40 -2.34 18.46
CA CYS A 19 -0.22 -1.42 17.35
C CYS A 19 -1.57 -1.29 16.66
N ALA A 20 -2.31 -0.23 16.96
CA ALA A 20 -3.59 0.09 16.32
C ALA A 20 -3.35 1.03 15.14
N VAL A 21 -4.05 0.79 14.02
CA VAL A 21 -4.21 1.78 12.94
C VAL A 21 -4.94 2.98 13.54
N ASP A 22 -4.37 4.17 13.39
CA ASP A 22 -5.03 5.40 13.83
C ASP A 22 -5.76 6.01 12.64
N LEU A 23 -7.09 5.89 12.66
CA LEU A 23 -7.98 6.32 11.59
C LEU A 23 -8.54 7.70 11.89
N GLU A 24 -8.15 8.69 11.10
CA GLU A 24 -8.65 10.05 11.21
C GLU A 24 -9.68 10.33 10.10
N LEU A 25 -10.95 10.38 10.49
CA LEU A 25 -12.02 10.83 9.62
C LEU A 25 -12.03 12.36 9.60
N THR A 26 -11.42 12.94 8.57
CA THR A 26 -11.32 14.41 8.45
C THR A 26 -12.65 15.06 8.06
N GLN A 27 -13.57 14.31 7.44
CA GLN A 27 -14.95 14.73 7.16
C GLN A 27 -15.92 13.54 7.21
N GLY A 28 -17.16 13.78 7.64
CA GLY A 28 -18.22 12.76 7.65
C GLY A 28 -18.50 12.25 6.24
N ILE A 29 -18.35 10.95 6.02
CA ILE A 29 -18.62 10.32 4.72
C ILE A 29 -20.14 10.09 4.64
N ASN A 30 -20.88 11.14 4.26
CA ASN A 30 -22.34 11.08 4.09
C ASN A 30 -22.79 10.02 3.06
N SER A 31 -21.86 9.42 2.31
CA SER A 31 -22.09 8.38 1.30
C SER A 31 -21.53 6.99 1.68
N ALA A 32 -21.07 6.78 2.92
CA ALA A 32 -20.54 5.47 3.33
C ALA A 32 -21.68 4.44 3.43
N LEU A 33 -21.46 3.26 2.88
CA LEU A 33 -22.40 2.13 2.87
C LEU A 33 -22.54 1.56 4.28
N PRO A 34 -23.73 1.63 4.91
CA PRO A 34 -23.96 1.06 6.23
C PRO A 34 -23.96 -0.47 6.19
N ILE A 35 -23.04 -1.10 6.91
CA ILE A 35 -22.94 -2.57 6.99
C ILE A 35 -22.85 -3.03 8.44
N GLY A 36 -23.66 -4.02 8.80
CA GLY A 36 -23.51 -4.78 10.03
C GLY A 36 -22.59 -5.98 9.79
N ILE A 37 -21.65 -6.22 10.70
CA ILE A 37 -20.81 -7.42 10.69
C ILE A 37 -21.14 -8.20 11.94
N ASP A 38 -21.87 -9.29 11.76
CA ASP A 38 -22.21 -10.20 12.84
C ASP A 38 -21.01 -11.07 13.20
N SER A 39 -20.98 -11.55 14.44
CA SER A 39 -19.89 -12.42 14.88
C SER A 39 -20.00 -13.77 14.18
N PHE A 40 -18.90 -14.26 13.63
CA PHE A 40 -18.84 -15.59 13.02
C PHE A 40 -18.82 -16.73 14.06
N GLY A 41 -18.87 -16.40 15.35
CA GLY A 41 -18.75 -17.33 16.46
C GLY A 41 -18.27 -16.63 17.73
N SER A 42 -18.27 -17.34 18.86
CA SER A 42 -17.84 -16.80 20.15
C SER A 42 -16.38 -17.08 20.49
N ASP A 43 -15.73 -18.00 19.76
CA ASP A 43 -14.32 -18.29 19.98
C ASP A 43 -13.40 -17.20 19.44
N SER A 44 -12.15 -17.20 19.90
CA SER A 44 -11.16 -16.18 19.53
C SER A 44 -10.83 -16.17 18.03
N PHE A 45 -10.94 -17.31 17.35
CA PHE A 45 -10.67 -17.43 15.93
C PHE A 45 -11.75 -16.70 15.12
N ALA A 46 -13.02 -16.94 15.46
CA ALA A 46 -14.17 -16.29 14.83
C ALA A 46 -14.21 -14.77 15.12
N GLN A 47 -13.90 -14.37 16.35
CA GLN A 47 -13.79 -12.95 16.72
C GLN A 47 -12.68 -12.24 15.94
N GLN A 48 -11.51 -12.88 15.80
CA GLN A 48 -10.40 -12.32 15.02
C GLN A 48 -10.76 -12.17 13.54
N LEU A 49 -11.41 -13.18 12.94
CA LEU A 49 -11.85 -13.12 11.55
C LEU A 49 -12.85 -11.98 11.33
N SER A 50 -13.87 -11.88 12.18
CA SER A 50 -14.89 -10.81 12.11
C SER A 50 -14.26 -9.43 12.30
N GLY A 51 -13.29 -9.32 13.22
CA GLY A 51 -12.55 -8.09 13.49
C GLY A 51 -11.71 -7.62 12.31
N ILE A 52 -11.01 -8.53 11.63
CA ILE A 52 -10.24 -8.19 10.43
C ILE A 52 -11.16 -7.70 9.30
N VAL A 53 -12.27 -8.39 9.05
CA VAL A 53 -13.23 -7.95 8.02
C VAL A 53 -13.81 -6.57 8.33
N SER A 54 -14.12 -6.31 9.60
CA SER A 54 -14.55 -4.99 10.05
C SER A 54 -13.51 -3.91 9.80
N ASN A 55 -12.25 -4.19 10.18
CA ASN A 55 -11.15 -3.25 10.01
C ASN A 55 -10.86 -2.97 8.53
N ASP A 56 -10.92 -3.99 7.67
CA ASP A 56 -10.74 -3.85 6.22
C ASP A 56 -11.80 -2.94 5.60
N LEU A 57 -13.08 -3.25 5.85
CA LEU A 57 -14.17 -2.45 5.27
C LEU A 57 -14.12 -1.01 5.78
N GLN A 58 -13.78 -0.80 7.06
CA GLN A 58 -13.54 0.53 7.61
C GLN A 58 -12.32 1.23 6.97
N PHE A 59 -11.22 0.51 6.76
CA PHE A 59 -9.99 0.99 6.12
C PHE A 59 -10.23 1.50 4.70
N SER A 60 -11.18 0.93 3.97
CA SER A 60 -11.55 1.43 2.64
C SER A 60 -12.19 2.84 2.66
N GLY A 61 -12.67 3.27 3.83
CA GLY A 61 -13.46 4.49 4.02
C GLY A 61 -14.79 4.52 3.26
N GLN A 62 -15.23 3.40 2.68
CA GLN A 62 -16.52 3.32 2.00
C GLN A 62 -17.63 2.73 2.83
N PHE A 63 -17.29 2.13 3.97
CA PHE A 63 -18.26 1.47 4.82
C PHE A 63 -18.37 2.18 6.15
N LYS A 64 -19.62 2.29 6.60
CA LYS A 64 -19.94 2.66 7.97
C LYS A 64 -20.30 1.39 8.71
N ILE A 65 -19.43 0.96 9.64
CA ILE A 65 -19.68 -0.22 10.46
C ILE A 65 -20.79 0.11 11.46
N ILE A 66 -21.88 -0.65 11.41
CA ILE A 66 -23.00 -0.53 12.33
C ILE A 66 -22.74 -1.42 13.54
N SER A 67 -22.95 -0.87 14.74
CA SER A 67 -22.79 -1.61 15.99
C SER A 67 -23.86 -2.68 16.13
N SER A 68 -23.48 -3.84 16.69
CA SER A 68 -24.42 -4.94 16.90
C SER A 68 -25.60 -4.53 17.79
N PRO A 69 -26.86 -4.76 17.36
CA PRO A 69 -28.04 -4.47 18.17
C PRO A 69 -28.31 -5.52 19.25
N GLY A 70 -27.55 -6.62 19.31
CA GLY A 70 -27.76 -7.70 20.27
C GLY A 70 -26.52 -7.97 21.13
N LEU A 71 -26.73 -8.06 22.44
CA LEU A 71 -25.69 -8.48 23.40
C LEU A 71 -25.63 -10.01 23.57
N ASN A 72 -26.71 -10.73 23.22
CA ASN A 72 -26.86 -12.19 23.39
C ASN A 72 -27.48 -12.82 22.13
N GLY A 73 -26.77 -13.77 21.51
CA GLY A 73 -27.22 -14.47 20.29
C GLY A 73 -26.99 -13.69 18.99
N GLN A 74 -27.21 -14.34 17.84
CA GLN A 74 -27.12 -13.68 16.53
C GLN A 74 -28.36 -12.80 16.30
N PRO A 75 -28.20 -11.47 16.11
CA PRO A 75 -29.33 -10.60 15.85
C PRO A 75 -29.98 -10.91 14.50
N SER A 76 -31.30 -10.79 14.42
CA SER A 76 -32.02 -10.90 13.15
C SER A 76 -31.60 -9.81 12.15
N VAL A 77 -31.74 -10.08 10.85
CA VAL A 77 -31.53 -9.06 9.80
C VAL A 77 -32.42 -7.83 10.03
N THR A 78 -33.65 -8.03 10.52
CA THR A 78 -34.57 -6.93 10.85
C THR A 78 -34.03 -6.02 11.96
N SER A 79 -33.43 -6.58 13.01
CA SER A 79 -32.81 -5.78 14.08
C SER A 79 -31.59 -5.00 13.57
N TRP A 80 -30.78 -5.59 12.69
CA TRP A 80 -29.68 -4.88 12.03
C TRP A 80 -30.17 -3.74 11.15
N ARG A 81 -31.28 -3.97 10.41
CA ARG A 81 -31.91 -2.93 9.60
C ARG A 81 -32.40 -1.77 10.47
N GLN A 82 -33.03 -2.06 11.61
CA GLN A 82 -33.46 -1.05 12.58
C GLN A 82 -32.29 -0.28 13.20
N ALA A 83 -31.14 -0.91 13.37
CA ALA A 83 -29.90 -0.26 13.79
C ALA A 83 -29.24 0.59 12.68
N GLY A 84 -29.78 0.56 11.45
CA GLY A 84 -29.34 1.39 10.33
C GLY A 84 -28.43 0.70 9.32
N ALA A 85 -28.30 -0.63 9.36
CA ALA A 85 -27.55 -1.36 8.33
C ALA A 85 -28.38 -1.50 7.04
N ASP A 86 -27.73 -1.31 5.88
CA ASP A 86 -28.29 -1.64 4.55
C ASP A 86 -27.92 -3.06 4.14
N SER A 87 -26.80 -3.58 4.63
CA SER A 87 -26.34 -4.95 4.42
C SER A 87 -25.82 -5.57 5.71
N VAL A 88 -25.88 -6.89 5.83
CA VAL A 88 -25.37 -7.64 6.97
C VAL A 88 -24.48 -8.77 6.49
N LEU A 89 -23.23 -8.80 6.96
CA LEU A 89 -22.37 -9.96 6.83
C LEU A 89 -22.54 -10.83 8.07
N THR A 90 -22.89 -12.10 7.87
CA THR A 90 -22.97 -13.11 8.93
C THR A 90 -22.21 -14.36 8.50
N GLY A 91 -21.84 -15.21 9.45
CA GLY A 91 -21.12 -16.42 9.14
C GLY A 91 -20.98 -17.36 10.33
N SER A 92 -20.28 -18.46 10.11
CA SER A 92 -19.92 -19.42 11.14
C SER A 92 -18.49 -19.92 10.94
N VAL A 93 -17.77 -20.11 12.04
CA VAL A 93 -16.51 -20.86 12.09
C VAL A 93 -16.77 -22.18 12.81
N ARG A 94 -16.34 -23.28 12.20
CA ARG A 94 -16.41 -24.62 12.77
C ARG A 94 -15.07 -25.31 12.70
N ARG A 95 -14.51 -25.69 13.85
CA ARG A 95 -13.28 -26.49 13.88
C ARG A 95 -13.58 -27.92 13.44
N THR A 96 -12.91 -28.40 12.39
CA THR A 96 -13.10 -29.75 11.82
C THR A 96 -11.98 -30.73 12.19
N GLY A 97 -10.90 -30.24 12.80
CA GLY A 97 -9.79 -31.09 13.25
C GLY A 97 -8.65 -30.30 13.91
N TYR A 98 -7.50 -30.95 14.06
CA TYR A 98 -6.28 -30.25 14.45
C TYR A 98 -5.87 -29.29 13.33
N ASN A 99 -5.76 -28.00 13.66
CA ASN A 99 -5.39 -26.94 12.72
C ASN A 99 -6.26 -26.87 11.45
N ARG A 100 -7.55 -27.27 11.52
CA ARG A 100 -8.47 -27.23 10.37
C ARG A 100 -9.81 -26.64 10.77
N TYR A 101 -10.27 -25.69 9.97
CA TYR A 101 -11.49 -24.91 10.19
C TYR A 101 -12.30 -24.89 8.90
N GLU A 102 -13.61 -25.01 9.05
CA GLU A 102 -14.58 -24.69 8.02
C GLU A 102 -15.21 -23.33 8.36
N ILE A 103 -15.19 -22.42 7.41
CA ILE A 103 -15.79 -21.09 7.53
C ILE A 103 -16.86 -20.98 6.47
N SER A 104 -18.06 -20.58 6.87
CA SER A 104 -19.12 -20.19 5.95
C SER A 104 -19.56 -18.77 6.24
N TYR A 105 -19.95 -18.03 5.22
CA TYR A 105 -20.47 -16.69 5.40
C TYR A 105 -21.53 -16.36 4.35
N GLU A 106 -22.41 -15.45 4.71
CA GLU A 106 -23.44 -14.88 3.86
C GLU A 106 -23.45 -13.37 3.97
N LEU A 107 -23.53 -12.70 2.83
CA LEU A 107 -23.84 -11.28 2.74
C LEU A 107 -25.32 -11.13 2.42
N LEU A 108 -26.05 -10.42 3.27
CA LEU A 108 -27.49 -10.27 3.22
C LEU A 108 -27.87 -8.83 2.92
N ASP A 109 -28.88 -8.63 2.09
CA ASP A 109 -29.52 -7.34 1.81
C ASP A 109 -30.56 -7.05 2.90
N ALA A 110 -30.22 -6.16 3.83
CA ALA A 110 -31.09 -5.85 4.97
C ALA A 110 -32.32 -5.03 4.57
N VAL A 111 -32.24 -4.31 3.44
CA VAL A 111 -33.36 -3.54 2.88
C VAL A 111 -34.36 -4.48 2.23
N ALA A 112 -33.88 -5.51 1.53
CA ALA A 112 -34.70 -6.53 0.87
C ALA A 112 -34.97 -7.75 1.76
N GLN A 113 -35.28 -7.52 3.04
CA GLN A 113 -35.71 -8.56 4.00
C GLN A 113 -34.74 -9.76 4.12
N GLY A 114 -33.43 -9.52 3.99
CA GLY A 114 -32.41 -10.57 4.15
C GLY A 114 -32.15 -11.41 2.90
N ARG A 115 -32.47 -10.90 1.70
CA ARG A 115 -32.08 -11.56 0.44
C ARG A 115 -30.57 -11.82 0.41
N VAL A 116 -30.16 -13.06 0.17
CA VAL A 116 -28.75 -13.44 0.06
C VAL A 116 -28.12 -12.83 -1.20
N LEU A 117 -27.08 -12.04 -1.03
CA LEU A 117 -26.28 -11.43 -2.09
C LEU A 117 -25.07 -12.29 -2.46
N LEU A 118 -24.50 -12.97 -1.47
CA LEU A 118 -23.31 -13.83 -1.58
C LEU A 118 -23.38 -14.88 -0.47
N SER A 119 -23.01 -16.13 -0.78
CA SER A 119 -22.87 -17.21 0.20
C SER A 119 -21.71 -18.11 -0.23
N LYS A 120 -20.78 -18.38 0.68
CA LYS A 120 -19.52 -19.10 0.40
C LYS A 120 -19.10 -19.95 1.58
N ASN A 121 -18.30 -20.97 1.30
CA ASN A 121 -17.65 -21.82 2.29
C ASN A 121 -16.18 -22.06 1.94
N TYR A 122 -15.34 -22.13 2.97
CA TYR A 122 -13.90 -22.35 2.86
C TYR A 122 -13.44 -23.35 3.90
N GLN A 123 -12.41 -24.13 3.54
CA GLN A 123 -11.67 -24.95 4.48
C GLN A 123 -10.24 -24.45 4.54
N ILE A 124 -9.78 -24.09 5.73
CA ILE A 124 -8.46 -23.51 5.93
C ILE A 124 -7.76 -24.10 7.15
N SER A 125 -6.45 -23.87 7.20
CA SER A 125 -5.63 -24.01 8.39
C SER A 125 -5.55 -22.70 9.18
N SER A 126 -5.06 -22.74 10.43
CA SER A 126 -5.09 -21.54 11.28
C SER A 126 -4.20 -20.38 10.77
N ASN A 127 -3.11 -20.70 10.08
CA ASN A 127 -2.21 -19.71 9.47
C ASN A 127 -2.82 -19.00 8.24
N GLU A 128 -3.98 -19.44 7.77
CA GLU A 128 -4.70 -18.85 6.63
C GLU A 128 -5.86 -17.96 7.08
N LEU A 129 -6.08 -17.77 8.39
CA LEU A 129 -7.16 -16.94 8.93
C LEU A 129 -7.16 -15.53 8.33
N ARG A 130 -6.01 -14.84 8.39
CA ARG A 130 -5.87 -13.47 7.89
C ARG A 130 -6.05 -13.37 6.39
N PRO A 131 -5.34 -14.18 5.56
CA PRO A 131 -5.58 -14.21 4.12
C PRO A 131 -7.05 -14.45 3.76
N LEU A 132 -7.72 -15.37 4.46
CA LEU A 132 -9.15 -15.60 4.23
C LEU A 132 -9.99 -14.39 4.62
N ALA A 133 -9.74 -13.76 5.77
CA ALA A 133 -10.49 -12.59 6.20
C ALA A 133 -10.38 -11.44 5.16
N HIS A 134 -9.19 -11.14 4.67
CA HIS A 134 -9.00 -10.17 3.59
C HIS A 134 -9.72 -10.57 2.30
N HIS A 135 -9.70 -11.85 1.95
CA HIS A 135 -10.42 -12.36 0.79
C HIS A 135 -11.94 -12.17 0.93
N ILE A 136 -12.51 -12.47 2.11
CA ILE A 136 -13.92 -12.21 2.42
C ILE A 136 -14.22 -10.71 2.28
N SER A 137 -13.37 -9.84 2.82
CA SER A 137 -13.50 -8.39 2.67
C SER A 137 -13.49 -7.96 1.20
N ASP A 138 -12.62 -8.55 0.37
CA ASP A 138 -12.55 -8.25 -1.07
C ASP A 138 -13.83 -8.67 -1.80
N GLU A 139 -14.36 -9.86 -1.50
CA GLU A 139 -15.61 -10.35 -2.09
C GLU A 139 -16.81 -9.48 -1.67
N VAL A 140 -16.91 -9.12 -0.39
CA VAL A 140 -17.98 -8.26 0.14
C VAL A 140 -17.89 -6.85 -0.45
N TYR A 141 -16.69 -6.27 -0.47
CA TYR A 141 -16.43 -4.96 -1.06
C TYR A 141 -16.82 -4.95 -2.53
N GLN A 142 -16.40 -5.94 -3.31
CA GLN A 142 -16.75 -6.02 -4.72
C GLN A 142 -18.23 -6.23 -4.96
N LYS A 143 -18.89 -7.04 -4.13
CA LYS A 143 -20.33 -7.27 -4.28
C LYS A 143 -21.15 -5.99 -4.06
N LEU A 144 -20.76 -5.15 -3.11
CA LEU A 144 -21.51 -3.95 -2.72
C LEU A 144 -21.11 -2.70 -3.53
N THR A 145 -19.88 -2.61 -4.01
CA THR A 145 -19.37 -1.42 -4.72
C THR A 145 -19.24 -1.62 -6.23
N GLY A 146 -19.19 -2.88 -6.70
CA GLY A 146 -18.86 -3.22 -8.09
C GLY A 146 -17.37 -3.16 -8.42
N GLU A 147 -16.50 -2.78 -7.47
CA GLU A 147 -15.07 -2.62 -7.67
C GLU A 147 -14.26 -3.65 -6.88
N ARG A 148 -13.10 -4.05 -7.40
CA ARG A 148 -12.27 -5.04 -6.73
C ARG A 148 -11.63 -4.45 -5.45
N GLY A 149 -11.83 -5.12 -4.31
CA GLY A 149 -11.21 -4.74 -3.03
C GLY A 149 -9.69 -4.88 -3.04
N ILE A 150 -9.01 -4.20 -2.11
CA ILE A 150 -7.55 -4.14 -2.00
C ILE A 150 -6.99 -4.85 -0.77
N PHE A 151 -7.81 -5.58 -0.02
CA PHE A 151 -7.43 -6.07 1.31
C PHE A 151 -6.42 -7.22 1.22
N SER A 152 -6.47 -8.01 0.15
CA SER A 152 -5.46 -9.04 -0.13
C SER A 152 -4.18 -8.51 -0.78
N THR A 153 -3.99 -7.18 -0.87
CA THR A 153 -2.76 -6.58 -1.39
C THR A 153 -1.70 -6.43 -0.29
N ARG A 154 -0.49 -6.04 -0.70
CA ARG A 154 0.65 -5.81 0.19
C ARG A 154 1.24 -4.44 -0.03
N ILE A 155 2.06 -4.03 0.93
CA ILE A 155 2.89 -2.84 0.83
C ILE A 155 4.36 -3.23 0.98
N ALA A 156 5.22 -2.56 0.23
CA ALA A 156 6.65 -2.57 0.46
C ALA A 156 7.08 -1.20 0.98
N TYR A 157 8.06 -1.15 1.87
CA TYR A 157 8.60 0.10 2.38
C TYR A 157 10.02 -0.09 2.89
N ILE A 158 10.73 1.01 3.09
CA ILE A 158 12.04 0.99 3.72
C ILE A 158 11.89 1.37 5.19
N LEU A 159 12.27 0.48 6.09
CA LEU A 159 12.39 0.77 7.52
C LEU A 159 13.85 1.14 7.83
N VAL A 160 14.06 2.20 8.59
CA VAL A 160 15.37 2.69 9.01
C VAL A 160 15.45 2.66 10.53
N GLN A 161 16.34 1.82 11.06
CA GLN A 161 16.62 1.76 12.48
C GLN A 161 17.98 2.39 12.78
N ARG A 162 17.98 3.42 13.62
CA ARG A 162 19.19 4.16 14.00
C ARG A 162 19.64 3.77 15.41
N ASN A 163 20.94 3.58 15.58
CA ASN A 163 21.60 3.38 16.87
C ASN A 163 22.89 4.20 16.89
N GLY A 164 22.82 5.39 17.49
CA GLY A 164 23.86 6.41 17.35
C GLY A 164 24.05 6.80 15.88
N ASP A 165 25.31 6.85 15.44
CA ASP A 165 25.67 7.17 14.04
C ASP A 165 25.45 6.01 13.05
N LYS A 166 25.06 4.82 13.53
CA LYS A 166 24.84 3.64 12.70
C LYS A 166 23.37 3.53 12.34
N ALA A 167 23.09 3.17 11.08
CA ALA A 167 21.75 2.86 10.61
C ALA A 167 21.71 1.45 9.99
N LYS A 168 20.56 0.78 10.15
CA LYS A 168 20.19 -0.41 9.37
C LYS A 168 18.95 -0.09 8.55
N TYR A 169 18.96 -0.54 7.31
CA TYR A 169 17.89 -0.34 6.34
C TYR A 169 17.28 -1.69 5.99
N PHE A 170 15.97 -1.79 6.07
CA PHE A 170 15.22 -3.01 5.82
C PHE A 170 14.28 -2.76 4.65
N LEU A 171 14.29 -3.65 3.66
CA LEU A 171 13.21 -3.72 2.68
C LEU A 171 12.13 -4.62 3.27
N GLU A 172 11.08 -4.01 3.79
CA GLU A 172 9.96 -4.72 4.40
C GLU A 172 8.85 -4.93 3.38
N VAL A 173 8.17 -6.07 3.49
CA VAL A 173 6.89 -6.33 2.86
C VAL A 173 5.89 -6.71 3.93
N ALA A 174 4.76 -6.02 3.98
CA ALA A 174 3.66 -6.28 4.90
C ALA A 174 2.35 -6.41 4.12
N ASP A 175 1.34 -6.96 4.78
CA ASP A 175 -0.03 -6.86 4.28
C ASP A 175 -0.48 -5.39 4.30
N VAL A 176 -1.53 -5.06 3.55
CA VAL A 176 -1.92 -3.65 3.28
C VAL A 176 -2.24 -2.82 4.53
N ASP A 177 -2.66 -3.47 5.59
CA ASP A 177 -2.97 -2.88 6.90
C ASP A 177 -1.74 -2.81 7.84
N GLY A 178 -0.54 -3.17 7.34
CA GLY A 178 0.73 -3.11 8.06
C GLY A 178 1.06 -4.35 8.89
N TYR A 179 0.19 -5.36 8.92
CA TYR A 179 0.43 -6.61 9.65
C TYR A 179 1.33 -7.57 8.85
N ASN A 180 1.84 -8.59 9.56
CA ASN A 180 2.76 -9.60 9.02
C ASN A 180 4.01 -9.04 8.27
N PRO A 181 4.68 -7.99 8.74
CA PRO A 181 5.87 -7.47 8.05
C PRO A 181 7.03 -8.48 8.05
N GLN A 182 7.58 -8.69 6.86
CA GLN A 182 8.71 -9.55 6.55
C GLN A 182 9.85 -8.76 5.90
N SER A 183 11.05 -8.88 6.44
CA SER A 183 12.25 -8.27 5.86
C SER A 183 12.77 -9.13 4.70
N LEU A 184 12.67 -8.63 3.47
CA LEU A 184 13.27 -9.27 2.29
C LEU A 184 14.77 -9.03 2.20
N LEU A 185 15.25 -7.93 2.76
CA LEU A 185 16.66 -7.53 2.79
C LEU A 185 16.96 -6.72 4.04
N VAL A 186 18.15 -6.93 4.60
CA VAL A 186 18.74 -6.07 5.63
C VAL A 186 20.08 -5.57 5.13
N SER A 187 20.30 -4.26 5.18
CA SER A 187 21.51 -3.59 4.71
C SER A 187 22.03 -2.62 5.77
N THR A 188 23.36 -2.51 5.89
CA THR A 188 24.02 -1.45 6.68
C THR A 188 24.21 -0.17 5.88
N GLU A 189 23.95 -0.22 4.57
CA GLU A 189 23.97 0.91 3.65
C GLU A 189 22.55 1.24 3.19
N PRO A 190 22.29 2.49 2.74
CA PRO A 190 20.98 2.86 2.24
C PRO A 190 20.46 1.94 1.14
N ILE A 191 19.16 1.70 1.17
CA ILE A 191 18.36 1.15 0.09
C ILE A 191 17.15 2.05 -0.11
N MET A 192 16.65 2.17 -1.33
CA MET A 192 15.55 3.11 -1.64
C MET A 192 14.78 2.73 -2.90
N SER A 193 13.65 3.43 -3.09
CA SER A 193 12.78 3.35 -4.26
C SER A 193 12.35 1.92 -4.61
N PRO A 194 11.71 1.18 -3.68
CA PRO A 194 11.13 -0.12 -4.01
C PRO A 194 10.02 0.06 -5.05
N ALA A 195 9.97 -0.82 -6.05
CA ALA A 195 8.95 -0.83 -7.08
C ALA A 195 8.52 -2.26 -7.39
N TRP A 196 7.23 -2.54 -7.19
CA TRP A 196 6.63 -3.86 -7.47
C TRP A 196 6.59 -4.15 -8.97
N SER A 197 6.88 -5.39 -9.34
CA SER A 197 6.51 -5.93 -10.65
C SER A 197 4.98 -6.02 -10.78
N PRO A 198 4.42 -5.94 -12.00
CA PRO A 198 2.97 -5.96 -12.20
C PRO A 198 2.27 -7.24 -11.74
N ASP A 199 3.03 -8.34 -11.64
CA ASP A 199 2.56 -9.63 -11.13
C ASP A 199 2.75 -9.79 -9.60
N GLY A 200 3.34 -8.79 -8.93
CA GLY A 200 3.59 -8.80 -7.49
C GLY A 200 4.69 -9.78 -7.04
N ARG A 201 5.43 -10.42 -7.95
CA ARG A 201 6.40 -11.47 -7.59
C ARG A 201 7.79 -10.92 -7.28
N GLN A 202 8.12 -9.73 -7.76
CA GLN A 202 9.42 -9.11 -7.61
C GLN A 202 9.31 -7.66 -7.16
N ILE A 203 10.35 -7.19 -6.48
CA ILE A 203 10.55 -5.78 -6.15
C ILE A 203 11.89 -5.34 -6.75
N ALA A 204 11.87 -4.28 -7.55
CA ALA A 204 13.09 -3.58 -7.95
C ALA A 204 13.43 -2.52 -6.91
N TYR A 205 14.71 -2.31 -6.63
CA TYR A 205 15.16 -1.31 -5.65
C TYR A 205 16.59 -0.86 -5.94
N VAL A 206 16.97 0.27 -5.34
CA VAL A 206 18.34 0.80 -5.38
C VAL A 206 19.08 0.35 -4.12
N SER A 207 20.31 -0.13 -4.28
CA SER A 207 21.22 -0.48 -3.19
C SER A 207 22.50 0.33 -3.25
N PHE A 208 23.01 0.70 -2.08
CA PHE A 208 24.30 1.36 -1.87
C PHE A 208 25.32 0.46 -1.14
N GLU A 209 25.07 -0.86 -1.02
CA GLU A 209 25.94 -1.82 -0.30
C GLU A 209 27.41 -1.79 -0.76
N LYS A 210 27.67 -1.46 -2.03
CA LYS A 210 29.04 -1.30 -2.57
C LYS A 210 29.55 0.14 -2.58
N LYS A 211 28.98 1.03 -1.76
CA LYS A 211 29.28 2.47 -1.73
C LYS A 211 29.08 3.17 -3.08
N LYS A 212 28.32 2.55 -3.98
CA LYS A 212 27.82 3.09 -5.26
C LYS A 212 26.37 2.66 -5.45
N ALA A 213 25.59 3.47 -6.15
CA ALA A 213 24.21 3.13 -6.46
C ALA A 213 24.15 1.98 -7.49
N GLN A 214 23.37 0.95 -7.18
CA GLN A 214 23.11 -0.20 -8.05
C GLN A 214 21.63 -0.54 -8.03
N ILE A 215 21.07 -0.98 -9.16
CA ILE A 215 19.67 -1.41 -9.22
C ILE A 215 19.64 -2.93 -9.17
N PHE A 216 18.79 -3.47 -8.29
CA PHE A 216 18.53 -4.90 -8.15
C PHE A 216 17.04 -5.20 -8.32
N THR A 217 16.71 -6.43 -8.69
CA THR A 217 15.42 -7.03 -8.35
C THR A 217 15.59 -8.06 -7.25
N VAL A 218 14.56 -8.26 -6.43
CA VAL A 218 14.44 -9.34 -5.46
C VAL A 218 13.12 -10.07 -5.65
N ASP A 219 13.17 -11.40 -5.67
CA ASP A 219 11.97 -12.24 -5.67
C ASP A 219 11.37 -12.29 -4.27
N VAL A 220 10.07 -11.99 -4.17
CA VAL A 220 9.37 -11.81 -2.88
C VAL A 220 9.22 -13.12 -2.12
N ALA A 221 9.11 -14.25 -2.82
CA ALA A 221 8.92 -15.56 -2.19
C ALA A 221 10.23 -16.19 -1.70
N THR A 222 11.32 -15.98 -2.45
CA THR A 222 12.60 -16.67 -2.24
C THR A 222 13.71 -15.76 -1.69
N GLY A 223 13.53 -14.44 -1.74
CA GLY A 223 14.58 -13.47 -1.42
C GLY A 223 15.74 -13.45 -2.44
N ARG A 224 15.61 -14.16 -3.56
CA ARG A 224 16.67 -14.24 -4.56
C ARG A 224 16.87 -12.90 -5.25
N ARG A 225 18.09 -12.39 -5.21
CA ARG A 225 18.47 -11.10 -5.79
C ARG A 225 19.08 -11.25 -7.19
N ARG A 226 18.82 -10.28 -8.06
CA ARG A 226 19.44 -10.14 -9.38
C ARG A 226 19.90 -8.70 -9.59
N LEU A 227 21.16 -8.53 -10.01
CA LEU A 227 21.67 -7.23 -10.43
C LEU A 227 21.08 -6.83 -11.79
N VAL A 228 20.62 -5.59 -11.91
CA VAL A 228 20.08 -5.03 -13.15
C VAL A 228 21.06 -4.03 -13.78
N THR A 229 21.54 -3.04 -13.01
CA THR A 229 22.53 -2.06 -13.50
C THR A 229 23.55 -1.67 -12.42
N ASP A 230 24.77 -1.32 -12.83
CA ASP A 230 25.85 -0.91 -11.93
C ASP A 230 26.83 0.15 -12.49
N PHE A 231 26.34 1.03 -13.38
CA PHE A 231 27.17 2.04 -14.04
C PHE A 231 27.78 3.05 -13.05
N THR A 232 28.85 3.73 -13.46
CA THR A 232 29.35 4.88 -12.70
C THR A 232 28.31 6.00 -12.65
N GLY A 233 28.16 6.63 -11.47
CA GLY A 233 27.21 7.70 -11.23
C GLY A 233 25.85 7.20 -10.72
N ILE A 234 24.78 7.91 -11.08
CA ILE A 234 23.42 7.61 -10.65
C ILE A 234 22.94 6.33 -11.34
N ASN A 235 22.42 5.40 -10.54
CA ASN A 235 21.58 4.29 -10.95
C ASN A 235 20.38 4.31 -10.01
N GLY A 236 19.20 4.73 -10.49
CA GLY A 236 18.08 4.94 -9.59
C GLY A 236 16.69 4.84 -10.21
N ALA A 237 15.70 5.06 -9.34
CA ALA A 237 14.27 5.16 -9.66
C ALA A 237 13.77 4.08 -10.66
N PRO A 238 13.87 2.79 -10.29
CA PRO A 238 13.37 1.71 -11.13
C PRO A 238 11.84 1.76 -11.23
N ALA A 239 11.30 1.49 -12.42
CA ALA A 239 9.86 1.34 -12.64
C ALA A 239 9.56 0.27 -13.67
N TRP A 240 8.66 -0.65 -13.33
CA TRP A 240 8.31 -1.76 -14.20
C TRP A 240 7.39 -1.33 -15.35
N SER A 241 7.63 -1.86 -16.54
CA SER A 241 6.64 -1.82 -17.62
C SER A 241 5.39 -2.60 -17.23
N ALA A 242 4.23 -2.23 -17.78
CA ALA A 242 2.96 -2.87 -17.47
C ALA A 242 2.93 -4.39 -17.78
N ASP A 243 3.74 -4.84 -18.75
CA ASP A 243 3.90 -6.25 -19.11
C ASP A 243 4.98 -6.99 -18.29
N GLY A 244 5.69 -6.30 -17.39
CA GLY A 244 6.74 -6.86 -16.54
C GLY A 244 8.03 -7.24 -17.24
N ARG A 245 8.18 -6.98 -18.55
CA ARG A 245 9.36 -7.40 -19.34
C ARG A 245 10.53 -6.44 -19.24
N GLN A 246 10.25 -5.17 -18.97
CA GLN A 246 11.23 -4.10 -18.97
C GLN A 246 11.21 -3.32 -17.66
N LEU A 247 12.36 -2.75 -17.32
CA LEU A 247 12.52 -1.81 -16.23
C LEU A 247 12.97 -0.46 -16.81
N ALA A 248 12.18 0.59 -16.62
CA ALA A 248 12.68 1.95 -16.76
C ALA A 248 13.60 2.25 -15.58
N VAL A 249 14.77 2.81 -15.85
CA VAL A 249 15.80 3.15 -14.87
C VAL A 249 16.40 4.51 -15.18
N VAL A 250 16.91 5.19 -14.16
CA VAL A 250 17.57 6.49 -14.30
C VAL A 250 19.07 6.30 -14.20
N LEU A 251 19.80 6.69 -15.25
CA LEU A 251 21.26 6.57 -15.33
C LEU A 251 21.90 7.92 -15.65
N SER A 252 23.01 8.26 -15.00
CA SER A 252 23.86 9.42 -15.34
C SER A 252 25.14 9.02 -16.09
N LYS A 253 25.17 7.83 -16.70
CA LYS A 253 26.36 7.29 -17.38
C LYS A 253 26.82 8.11 -18.60
N SER A 254 25.95 8.99 -19.11
CA SER A 254 26.17 9.82 -20.29
C SER A 254 26.16 11.32 -19.98
N GLY A 255 26.42 11.71 -18.72
CA GLY A 255 26.32 13.10 -18.24
C GLY A 255 25.10 13.31 -17.35
N ALA A 256 24.21 14.23 -17.72
CA ALA A 256 22.98 14.46 -16.96
C ALA A 256 22.10 13.19 -16.89
N ALA A 257 21.41 12.97 -15.77
CA ALA A 257 20.57 11.80 -15.56
C ALA A 257 19.46 11.71 -16.62
N LYS A 258 19.30 10.51 -17.20
CA LYS A 258 18.31 10.19 -18.23
C LYS A 258 17.63 8.86 -17.95
N ILE A 259 16.48 8.68 -18.58
CA ILE A 259 15.68 7.47 -18.46
C ILE A 259 16.09 6.48 -19.54
N TYR A 260 16.31 5.24 -19.14
CA TYR A 260 16.63 4.11 -20.00
C TYR A 260 15.62 3.00 -19.72
N SER A 261 15.28 2.22 -20.73
CA SER A 261 14.60 0.92 -20.58
C SER A 261 15.65 -0.18 -20.57
N VAL A 262 15.47 -1.17 -19.70
CA VAL A 262 16.29 -2.39 -19.62
C VAL A 262 15.37 -3.59 -19.80
N ASP A 263 15.64 -4.39 -20.81
CA ASP A 263 14.97 -5.67 -21.02
C ASP A 263 15.51 -6.69 -20.03
N LEU A 264 14.63 -7.26 -19.20
CA LEU A 264 15.04 -8.14 -18.11
C LEU A 264 15.39 -9.54 -18.59
N THR A 265 15.10 -9.94 -19.83
CA THR A 265 15.51 -11.26 -20.34
C THR A 265 16.89 -11.19 -20.96
N THR A 266 17.12 -10.19 -21.80
CA THR A 266 18.33 -10.02 -22.61
C THR A 266 19.39 -9.15 -21.96
N GLY A 267 19.00 -8.27 -21.03
CA GLY A 267 19.86 -7.22 -20.48
C GLY A 267 20.07 -6.04 -21.44
N ASN A 268 19.43 -6.05 -22.61
CA ASN A 268 19.53 -4.97 -23.58
C ASN A 268 18.97 -3.67 -23.01
N MET A 269 19.60 -2.56 -23.34
CA MET A 269 19.25 -1.24 -22.81
C MET A 269 19.01 -0.25 -23.93
N LYS A 270 17.95 0.56 -23.81
CA LYS A 270 17.62 1.64 -24.75
C LYS A 270 17.37 2.94 -24.00
N GLN A 271 18.06 4.02 -24.41
CA GLN A 271 17.80 5.36 -23.88
C GLN A 271 16.43 5.87 -24.36
N LEU A 272 15.64 6.42 -23.45
CA LEU A 272 14.28 6.90 -23.70
C LEU A 272 14.18 8.43 -23.71
N THR A 273 15.02 9.12 -22.94
CA THR A 273 15.03 10.59 -22.91
C THR A 273 16.39 11.18 -23.25
N PHE A 274 16.39 12.41 -23.78
CA PHE A 274 17.55 13.09 -24.36
C PHE A 274 17.59 14.57 -23.95
N GLY A 275 18.73 15.23 -24.19
CA GLY A 275 18.97 16.65 -23.86
C GLY A 275 19.78 16.86 -22.58
N GLU A 276 19.87 18.10 -22.11
CA GLU A 276 20.75 18.48 -21.00
C GLU A 276 20.08 18.43 -19.62
N ALA A 277 18.75 18.56 -19.56
CA ALA A 277 18.01 18.55 -18.30
C ALA A 277 18.06 17.19 -17.59
N ILE A 278 17.98 17.19 -16.26
CA ILE A 278 17.77 15.96 -15.48
C ILE A 278 16.37 15.42 -15.75
N ASP A 279 16.27 14.14 -16.13
CA ASP A 279 15.02 13.39 -16.24
C ASP A 279 15.07 12.20 -15.28
N THR A 280 14.11 12.09 -14.37
CA THR A 280 14.12 11.10 -13.29
C THR A 280 12.70 10.64 -12.91
N GLU A 281 12.62 9.68 -11.99
CA GLU A 281 11.36 9.18 -11.39
C GLU A 281 10.33 8.71 -12.44
N PRO A 282 10.72 7.80 -13.37
CA PRO A 282 9.82 7.29 -14.38
C PRO A 282 8.67 6.48 -13.75
N ARG A 283 7.47 6.55 -14.34
CA ARG A 283 6.35 5.64 -14.10
C ARG A 283 5.62 5.37 -15.40
N TYR A 284 5.51 4.10 -15.79
CA TYR A 284 4.73 3.73 -16.98
C TYR A 284 3.23 4.04 -16.77
N SER A 285 2.54 4.38 -17.86
CA SER A 285 1.08 4.38 -17.85
C SER A 285 0.54 2.95 -17.73
N PRO A 286 -0.62 2.75 -17.06
CA PRO A 286 -1.27 1.44 -16.95
C PRO A 286 -1.49 0.74 -18.30
N ASP A 287 -1.72 1.49 -19.37
CA ASP A 287 -1.89 0.96 -20.74
C ASP A 287 -0.58 0.66 -21.48
N GLY A 288 0.58 0.94 -20.86
CA GLY A 288 1.91 0.72 -21.43
C GLY A 288 2.26 1.61 -22.62
N ARG A 289 1.50 2.67 -22.91
CA ARG A 289 1.72 3.54 -24.09
C ARG A 289 2.62 4.74 -23.81
N SER A 290 2.77 5.12 -22.55
CA SER A 290 3.51 6.32 -22.16
C SER A 290 4.25 6.12 -20.84
N LEU A 291 5.06 7.11 -20.48
CA LEU A 291 5.79 7.19 -19.23
C LEU A 291 5.68 8.61 -18.67
N LEU A 292 5.25 8.75 -17.43
CA LEU A 292 5.39 9.99 -16.66
C LEU A 292 6.78 10.05 -16.04
N PHE A 293 7.36 11.26 -15.96
CA PHE A 293 8.64 11.47 -15.32
C PHE A 293 8.81 12.91 -14.85
N THR A 294 9.69 13.11 -13.88
CA THR A 294 10.08 14.41 -13.37
C THR A 294 11.21 14.98 -14.21
N SER A 295 11.10 16.25 -14.64
CA SER A 295 12.16 16.93 -15.38
C SER A 295 12.31 18.40 -14.98
N GLY A 296 13.57 18.85 -14.90
CA GLY A 296 13.94 20.25 -14.66
C GLY A 296 14.03 21.10 -15.94
N ARG A 297 13.61 20.59 -17.11
CA ARG A 297 13.79 21.28 -18.39
C ARG A 297 13.05 22.63 -18.53
N GLY A 298 12.07 22.88 -17.66
CA GLY A 298 11.31 24.13 -17.59
C GLY A 298 11.71 25.05 -16.43
N GLY A 299 12.88 24.81 -15.81
CA GLY A 299 13.31 25.47 -14.58
C GLY A 299 13.09 24.57 -13.37
N ALA A 300 12.01 24.80 -12.61
CA ALA A 300 11.68 23.95 -11.47
C ALA A 300 11.24 22.53 -11.90
N PRO A 301 11.43 21.50 -11.07
CA PRO A 301 10.96 20.14 -11.35
C PRO A 301 9.45 20.09 -11.60
N GLN A 302 9.09 19.51 -12.73
CA GLN A 302 7.71 19.39 -13.20
C GLN A 302 7.51 18.01 -13.81
N VAL A 303 6.25 17.59 -13.95
CA VAL A 303 5.89 16.30 -14.54
C VAL A 303 5.77 16.44 -16.06
N TYR A 304 6.38 15.49 -16.76
CA TYR A 304 6.34 15.35 -18.21
C TYR A 304 5.87 13.95 -18.58
N ARG A 305 5.30 13.84 -19.77
CA ARG A 305 4.88 12.58 -20.38
C ARG A 305 5.70 12.33 -21.63
N LEU A 306 6.32 11.15 -21.69
CA LEU A 306 6.95 10.57 -22.87
C LEU A 306 5.98 9.58 -23.53
N SER A 307 5.70 9.77 -24.82
CA SER A 307 5.01 8.78 -25.65
C SER A 307 6.01 7.71 -26.10
N LEU A 308 5.69 6.42 -25.86
CA LEU A 308 6.58 5.32 -26.23
C LEU A 308 6.47 4.95 -27.72
N ALA A 309 5.44 5.42 -28.42
CA ALA A 309 5.24 5.15 -29.84
C ALA A 309 6.17 5.99 -30.74
N ASP A 310 6.34 7.26 -30.41
CA ASP A 310 7.07 8.24 -31.25
C ASP A 310 8.19 8.98 -30.50
N GLY A 311 8.36 8.75 -29.19
CA GLY A 311 9.36 9.43 -28.37
C GLY A 311 9.02 10.88 -28.03
N LYS A 312 7.80 11.35 -28.32
CA LYS A 312 7.40 12.74 -28.07
C LYS A 312 7.29 13.01 -26.57
N VAL A 313 7.88 14.12 -26.12
CA VAL A 313 7.76 14.61 -24.74
C VAL A 313 6.82 15.81 -24.67
N SER A 314 5.93 15.83 -23.68
CA SER A 314 5.02 16.94 -23.39
C SER A 314 4.95 17.22 -21.89
N ARG A 315 4.82 18.48 -21.49
CA ARG A 315 4.65 18.87 -20.08
C ARG A 315 3.20 18.61 -19.63
N VAL A 316 3.05 18.11 -18.41
CA VAL A 316 1.76 17.69 -17.82
C VAL A 316 1.28 18.64 -16.73
N THR A 317 2.18 19.10 -15.86
CA THR A 317 1.83 19.96 -14.70
C THR A 317 2.17 21.42 -14.95
N TYR A 318 1.23 22.32 -14.64
CA TYR A 318 1.40 23.77 -14.82
C TYR A 318 1.09 24.59 -13.56
N GLU A 319 0.45 24.01 -12.55
CA GLU A 319 0.21 24.63 -11.24
C GLU A 319 1.27 24.16 -10.22
N GLY A 320 1.58 25.00 -9.24
CA GLY A 320 2.62 24.75 -8.23
C GLY A 320 4.05 24.99 -8.70
N ASN A 321 4.94 25.22 -7.73
CA ASN A 321 6.35 25.53 -7.97
C ASN A 321 7.23 24.27 -8.06
N TYR A 322 6.72 23.09 -7.72
CA TYR A 322 7.43 21.81 -7.82
C TYR A 322 6.43 20.65 -7.92
N ASN A 323 6.59 19.79 -8.92
CA ASN A 323 5.79 18.57 -9.10
C ASN A 323 6.69 17.40 -9.51
N ALA A 324 6.58 16.27 -8.79
CA ALA A 324 7.48 15.12 -8.96
C ALA A 324 6.82 13.78 -8.58
N ARG A 325 7.52 12.66 -8.80
CA ARG A 325 7.10 11.30 -8.42
C ARG A 325 5.68 10.93 -8.86
N ALA A 326 5.29 11.39 -10.05
CA ALA A 326 3.93 11.25 -10.52
C ALA A 326 3.60 9.84 -11.03
N SER A 327 2.38 9.38 -10.77
CA SER A 327 1.84 8.13 -11.32
C SER A 327 0.36 8.27 -11.65
N TYR A 328 -0.11 7.53 -12.65
CA TYR A 328 -1.54 7.47 -12.96
C TYR A 328 -2.29 6.62 -11.95
N THR A 329 -3.57 6.93 -11.74
CA THR A 329 -4.52 5.91 -11.27
C THR A 329 -4.64 4.78 -12.30
N PRO A 330 -5.00 3.55 -11.90
CA PRO A 330 -5.14 2.42 -12.82
C PRO A 330 -6.08 2.68 -14.01
N ASP A 331 -7.12 3.49 -13.81
CA ASP A 331 -8.07 3.91 -14.85
C ASP A 331 -7.62 5.13 -15.67
N GLN A 332 -6.42 5.67 -15.39
CA GLN A 332 -5.83 6.86 -16.01
C GLN A 332 -6.64 8.15 -15.91
N LYS A 333 -7.64 8.22 -15.02
CA LYS A 333 -8.44 9.44 -14.84
C LYS A 333 -7.70 10.53 -14.06
N TYR A 334 -6.80 10.13 -13.17
CA TYR A 334 -6.04 11.05 -12.33
C TYR A 334 -4.55 10.78 -12.38
N ILE A 335 -3.77 11.82 -12.07
CA ILE A 335 -2.35 11.72 -11.80
C ILE A 335 -2.12 12.10 -10.35
N VAL A 336 -1.51 11.20 -9.58
CA VAL A 336 -1.12 11.42 -8.19
C VAL A 336 0.36 11.76 -8.15
N MET A 337 0.75 12.78 -7.38
CA MET A 337 2.12 13.27 -7.36
C MET A 337 2.51 13.91 -6.03
N LEU A 338 3.82 14.07 -5.86
CA LEU A 338 4.39 14.99 -4.90
C LEU A 338 4.28 16.41 -5.46
N HIS A 339 3.71 17.32 -4.68
CA HIS A 339 3.39 18.69 -5.08
C HIS A 339 3.85 19.69 -4.01
N ARG A 340 4.29 20.86 -4.47
CA ARG A 340 4.55 22.01 -3.60
C ARG A 340 4.13 23.29 -4.32
N GLU A 341 3.25 24.05 -3.66
CA GLU A 341 2.87 25.39 -4.07
C GLU A 341 3.71 26.44 -3.32
N ASP A 342 3.83 26.28 -1.99
CA ASP A 342 4.62 27.15 -1.12
C ASP A 342 5.88 26.45 -0.59
N LYS A 343 5.91 26.12 0.71
CA LYS A 343 7.06 25.54 1.42
C LYS A 343 6.93 24.05 1.71
N SER A 344 5.71 23.56 1.87
CA SER A 344 5.44 22.18 2.28
C SER A 344 5.32 21.25 1.07
N PHE A 345 5.92 20.07 1.15
CA PHE A 345 5.72 19.01 0.18
C PHE A 345 4.52 18.17 0.61
N ASN A 346 3.52 18.08 -0.27
CA ASN A 346 2.28 17.36 -0.02
C ASN A 346 1.94 16.43 -1.20
N ILE A 347 0.99 15.54 -0.97
CA ILE A 347 0.42 14.71 -2.01
C ILE A 347 -0.74 15.47 -2.66
N ALA A 348 -0.74 15.51 -3.99
CA ALA A 348 -1.79 16.12 -4.77
C ALA A 348 -2.27 15.20 -5.89
N VAL A 349 -3.46 15.50 -6.38
CA VAL A 349 -4.15 14.78 -7.44
C VAL A 349 -4.49 15.77 -8.56
N GLN A 350 -4.06 15.46 -9.77
CA GLN A 350 -4.40 16.21 -10.97
C GLN A 350 -5.51 15.48 -11.75
N ASP A 351 -6.53 16.21 -12.19
CA ASP A 351 -7.60 15.68 -13.03
C ASP A 351 -7.31 15.83 -14.55
N ALA A 352 -8.24 15.36 -15.38
CA ALA A 352 -8.11 15.42 -16.84
C ALA A 352 -8.12 16.85 -17.43
N SER A 353 -8.63 17.84 -16.69
CA SER A 353 -8.59 19.26 -17.10
C SER A 353 -7.22 19.89 -16.83
N GLY A 354 -6.42 19.27 -15.96
CA GLY A 354 -5.13 19.78 -15.52
C GLY A 354 -5.16 20.48 -14.17
N HIS A 355 -6.33 20.56 -13.53
CA HIS A 355 -6.47 21.14 -12.20
C HIS A 355 -5.85 20.23 -11.14
N ILE A 356 -5.09 20.83 -10.21
CA ILE A 356 -4.39 20.12 -9.13
C ILE A 356 -5.08 20.42 -7.79
N SER A 357 -5.47 19.37 -7.08
CA SER A 357 -6.02 19.43 -5.72
C SER A 357 -5.08 18.75 -4.72
N GLN A 358 -4.68 19.46 -3.66
CA GLN A 358 -3.93 18.86 -2.55
C GLN A 358 -4.84 17.97 -1.70
N VAL A 359 -4.35 16.78 -1.35
CA VAL A 359 -5.08 15.81 -0.51
C VAL A 359 -4.43 15.61 0.87
N THR A 360 -3.17 16.01 1.03
CA THR A 360 -2.47 16.04 2.32
C THR A 360 -1.93 17.45 2.63
N PHE A 361 -1.65 17.70 3.92
CA PHE A 361 -1.26 19.02 4.43
C PHE A 361 -0.19 18.94 5.53
N ALA A 362 0.60 17.86 5.57
CA ALA A 362 1.67 17.74 6.56
C ALA A 362 2.89 18.61 6.17
N PRO A 363 3.83 18.87 7.09
CA PRO A 363 5.03 19.64 6.77
C PRO A 363 5.91 18.99 5.69
N MET A 364 5.95 17.66 5.65
CA MET A 364 6.74 16.89 4.70
C MET A 364 6.05 15.54 4.46
N ASP A 365 5.37 15.42 3.33
CA ASP A 365 4.92 14.16 2.76
C ASP A 365 5.83 13.77 1.60
N GLU A 366 5.98 12.48 1.34
CA GLU A 366 6.78 11.99 0.22
C GLU A 366 6.30 10.64 -0.32
N SER A 367 6.78 10.31 -1.52
CA SER A 367 6.68 8.96 -2.11
C SER A 367 5.25 8.41 -2.26
N PRO A 368 4.34 9.10 -2.96
CA PRO A 368 2.98 8.59 -3.16
C PRO A 368 2.97 7.30 -4.00
N SER A 369 2.16 6.34 -3.58
CA SER A 369 1.87 5.11 -4.30
C SER A 369 0.38 4.82 -4.31
N VAL A 370 -0.19 4.72 -5.51
CA VAL A 370 -1.62 4.50 -5.71
C VAL A 370 -1.96 3.01 -5.53
N SER A 371 -3.04 2.74 -4.82
CA SER A 371 -3.66 1.41 -4.70
C SER A 371 -4.16 0.86 -6.05
N PRO A 372 -4.24 -0.47 -6.24
CA PRO A 372 -4.59 -1.04 -7.54
C PRO A 372 -6.07 -0.87 -7.93
N ASN A 373 -6.95 -0.41 -7.03
CA ASN A 373 -8.29 0.06 -7.38
C ASN A 373 -8.37 1.58 -7.62
N GLY A 374 -7.26 2.32 -7.43
CA GLY A 374 -7.18 3.76 -7.68
C GLY A 374 -7.81 4.65 -6.59
N ARG A 375 -8.29 4.11 -5.48
CA ARG A 375 -9.06 4.87 -4.48
C ARG A 375 -8.23 5.44 -3.34
N LEU A 376 -7.17 4.74 -2.97
CA LEU A 376 -6.29 5.10 -1.86
C LEU A 376 -4.87 5.39 -2.38
N ILE A 377 -4.18 6.28 -1.67
CA ILE A 377 -2.78 6.64 -1.88
C ILE A 377 -2.03 6.37 -0.58
N LEU A 378 -1.03 5.50 -0.66
CA LEU A 378 -0.04 5.28 0.40
C LEU A 378 1.10 6.28 0.23
N TYR A 379 1.59 6.85 1.32
CA TYR A 379 2.69 7.82 1.31
C TYR A 379 3.46 7.74 2.63
N ALA A 380 4.68 8.28 2.65
CA ALA A 380 5.43 8.47 3.89
C ALA A 380 5.21 9.91 4.39
N THR A 381 5.10 10.07 5.70
CA THR A 381 4.91 11.36 6.36
C THR A 381 5.61 11.35 7.72
N ARG A 382 5.61 12.49 8.42
CA ARG A 382 6.18 12.60 9.77
C ARG A 382 5.10 12.80 10.82
N HIS A 383 5.18 12.02 11.89
CA HIS A 383 4.36 12.19 13.08
C HIS A 383 5.24 12.09 14.33
N ASN A 384 5.17 13.09 15.21
CA ASN A 384 6.01 13.18 16.41
C ASN A 384 7.50 12.93 16.12
N GLU A 385 8.01 13.58 15.05
CA GLU A 385 9.38 13.47 14.54
C GLU A 385 9.78 12.09 13.97
N GLN A 386 8.89 11.10 13.99
CA GLN A 386 9.11 9.78 13.40
C GLN A 386 8.52 9.69 12.00
N GLY A 387 9.23 9.02 11.08
CA GLY A 387 8.73 8.66 9.76
C GLY A 387 7.71 7.53 9.85
N VAL A 388 6.48 7.78 9.40
CA VAL A 388 5.37 6.82 9.44
C VAL A 388 4.70 6.72 8.07
N LEU A 389 3.92 5.64 7.87
CA LEU A 389 3.11 5.47 6.68
C LEU A 389 1.73 6.09 6.88
N GLY A 390 1.35 6.95 5.94
CA GLY A 390 0.02 7.51 5.81
C GLY A 390 -0.72 6.89 4.64
N VAL A 391 -2.04 6.79 4.77
CA VAL A 391 -2.96 6.45 3.68
C VAL A 391 -3.99 7.56 3.57
N VAL A 392 -4.26 8.03 2.36
CA VAL A 392 -5.28 9.05 2.08
C VAL A 392 -6.14 8.61 0.89
N SER A 393 -7.43 8.92 0.91
CA SER A 393 -8.28 8.72 -0.25
C SER A 393 -7.96 9.69 -1.38
N ILE A 394 -8.27 9.32 -2.62
CA ILE A 394 -8.04 10.16 -3.81
C ILE A 394 -8.78 11.52 -3.73
N ASP A 395 -9.85 11.60 -2.93
CA ASP A 395 -10.62 12.82 -2.66
C ASP A 395 -10.19 13.56 -1.37
N GLY A 396 -9.17 13.06 -0.67
CA GLY A 396 -8.60 13.68 0.54
C GLY A 396 -9.42 13.54 1.83
N ARG A 397 -10.58 12.88 1.80
CA ARG A 397 -11.54 12.84 2.92
C ARG A 397 -11.20 11.82 4.00
N ILE A 398 -10.58 10.71 3.63
CA ILE A 398 -10.18 9.65 4.55
C ILE A 398 -8.67 9.75 4.75
N LYS A 399 -8.21 9.77 6.00
CA LYS A 399 -6.80 9.71 6.35
C LYS A 399 -6.57 8.67 7.43
N MET A 400 -5.50 7.91 7.28
CA MET A 400 -5.16 6.85 8.22
C MET A 400 -3.65 6.80 8.38
N ARG A 401 -3.21 6.38 9.56
CA ARG A 401 -1.81 6.05 9.82
C ARG A 401 -1.69 4.57 10.07
N LEU A 402 -0.79 3.93 9.33
CA LEU A 402 -0.50 2.52 9.54
C LEU A 402 0.39 2.35 10.77
N PRO A 403 0.25 1.23 11.49
CA PRO A 403 1.18 0.90 12.57
C PRO A 403 2.61 0.78 12.02
N ALA A 404 3.55 1.42 12.68
CA ALA A 404 4.98 1.32 12.37
C ALA A 404 5.71 0.50 13.45
N ARG A 405 6.65 -0.33 13.03
CA ARG A 405 7.66 -0.91 13.92
C ARG A 405 8.62 0.19 14.38
N ASP A 406 9.37 -0.07 15.44
CA ASP A 406 10.41 0.84 15.92
C ASP A 406 11.41 1.20 14.80
N GLY A 407 11.53 2.49 14.51
CA GLY A 407 12.31 3.06 13.41
C GLY A 407 11.50 4.03 12.53
N ASP A 408 12.18 4.64 11.57
CA ASP A 408 11.55 5.53 10.58
C ASP A 408 11.18 4.75 9.32
N VAL A 409 9.96 4.95 8.82
CA VAL A 409 9.51 4.40 7.56
C VAL A 409 9.58 5.43 6.43
N GLN A 410 10.05 5.01 5.26
CA GLN A 410 10.20 5.84 4.07
C GLN A 410 9.92 5.04 2.78
N GLU A 411 9.74 5.75 1.67
CA GLU A 411 9.68 5.20 0.29
C GLU A 411 8.70 4.01 0.11
N PRO A 412 7.41 4.14 0.50
CA PRO A 412 6.45 3.06 0.32
C PRO A 412 6.07 2.80 -1.15
N ALA A 413 5.69 1.56 -1.42
CA ALA A 413 5.12 1.10 -2.67
C ALA A 413 3.97 0.11 -2.42
N TRP A 414 2.80 0.42 -2.94
CA TRP A 414 1.62 -0.45 -2.92
C TRP A 414 1.78 -1.54 -3.99
N SER A 415 1.52 -2.79 -3.64
CA SER A 415 1.55 -3.90 -4.60
C SER A 415 0.43 -3.77 -5.64
N PRO A 416 0.57 -4.40 -6.82
CA PRO A 416 -0.59 -4.73 -7.63
C PRO A 416 -1.52 -5.69 -6.88
N TYR A 417 -2.64 -6.03 -7.50
CA TYR A 417 -3.42 -7.18 -7.03
C TYR A 417 -2.55 -8.45 -7.04
N LEU A 418 -2.60 -9.19 -5.93
CA LEU A 418 -1.96 -10.48 -5.80
C LEU A 418 -2.95 -11.57 -6.25
N GLY A 419 -2.43 -12.59 -6.92
CA GLY A 419 -3.20 -13.70 -7.47
C GLY A 419 -3.29 -14.90 -6.55
#